data_AF-A0A3B9Y0M5-F1
#
_entry.id   AF-A0A3B9Y0M5-F1
#
_cell.length_a   1.000
_cell.length_b   1.000
_cell.length_c   1.000
_cell.angle_alpha   90.00
_cell.angle_beta   90.00
_cell.angle_gamma   90.00
#
_symmetry.space_group_name_H-M   'P 1'
#
loop_
_entity.id
_entity.type
_entity.pdbx_description
1 polymer ?
#
loop_
_entity_poly.entity_id
_entity_poly.type
_entity_poly.pdbx_seq_one_letter_code
_entity_poly.pdbx_strand_id
1 'polypeptide(L)'
;DVVSTWYPSMRDNDDFTSVVNERQLNRLKSYLQDAEEKGARIVAINPANEDFSSSGKMPMTMVFDTTEDMLIEQNEIFGPLLIVKAYDNLEQAVQYINDRPRPLALYYFDYNQERADYVMTHTHAGGGCINDTLSHVAVEDIPFGGIGPSGMGHYHGYEGFLTFSKSKGIVQKGKINPAKLLFPPWNRRIHKMVLKMAFKPD
;
A
#
# COMPACT_ATOMS: atom_id res chain seq x y z
N ASP A 1 27.82 -8.33 -5.28
CA ASP A 1 28.58 -7.26 -4.60
C ASP A 1 27.88 -6.74 -3.35
N VAL A 2 26.70 -6.10 -3.45
CA VAL A 2 25.99 -5.59 -2.25
C VAL A 2 25.59 -6.73 -1.30
N VAL A 3 24.86 -7.74 -1.80
CA VAL A 3 24.40 -8.87 -0.97
C VAL A 3 25.58 -9.64 -0.37
N SER A 4 26.65 -9.86 -1.13
CA SER A 4 27.87 -10.52 -0.61
C SER A 4 28.57 -9.71 0.48
N THR A 5 28.42 -8.39 0.50
CA THR A 5 29.00 -7.52 1.52
C THR A 5 28.14 -7.52 2.79
N TRP A 6 26.81 -7.42 2.63
CA TRP A 6 25.88 -7.34 3.76
C TRP A 6 25.59 -8.72 4.39
N TYR A 7 25.51 -9.75 3.56
CA TYR A 7 25.24 -11.13 3.97
C TYR A 7 26.28 -12.08 3.34
N PRO A 8 27.52 -12.12 3.88
CA PRO A 8 28.56 -13.04 3.40
C PRO A 8 28.16 -14.52 3.49
N SER A 9 27.34 -14.85 4.50
CA SER A 9 26.55 -16.08 4.61
C SER A 9 25.10 -15.65 4.83
N MET A 10 24.15 -16.40 4.29
CA MET A 10 22.71 -16.22 4.51
C MET A 10 22.11 -17.43 5.25
N ARG A 11 22.55 -18.65 4.91
CA ARG A 11 22.06 -19.89 5.53
C ARG A 11 22.27 -19.87 7.05
N ASP A 12 23.51 -19.68 7.48
CA ASP A 12 23.91 -19.76 8.89
C ASP A 12 24.12 -18.36 9.50
N ASN A 13 23.34 -17.39 9.04
CA ASN A 13 23.38 -15.99 9.51
C ASN A 13 22.12 -15.63 10.29
N ASP A 14 22.29 -15.18 11.53
CA ASP A 14 21.19 -14.82 12.45
C ASP A 14 20.43 -13.56 12.01
N ASP A 15 21.07 -12.67 11.24
CA ASP A 15 20.43 -11.46 10.67
C ASP A 15 19.62 -11.76 9.40
N PHE A 16 19.69 -12.99 8.88
CA PHE A 16 18.94 -13.43 7.70
C PHE A 16 17.82 -14.39 8.09
N THR A 17 16.58 -13.90 8.06
CA THR A 17 15.42 -14.61 8.59
C THR A 17 14.94 -15.77 7.70
N SER A 18 14.19 -16.69 8.29
CA SER A 18 13.55 -17.83 7.60
C SER A 18 12.12 -17.53 7.16
N VAL A 19 11.63 -18.29 6.17
CA VAL A 19 10.21 -18.34 5.85
C VAL A 19 9.47 -18.98 7.03
N VAL A 20 8.31 -18.42 7.39
CA VAL A 20 7.60 -18.74 8.64
C VAL A 20 7.27 -20.22 8.86
N ASN A 21 7.03 -21.00 7.79
CA ASN A 21 6.81 -22.44 7.86
C ASN A 21 7.00 -23.13 6.50
N GLU A 22 7.01 -24.45 6.52
CA GLU A 22 7.20 -25.30 5.33
C GLU A 22 6.13 -25.08 4.26
N ARG A 23 4.86 -24.88 4.65
CA ARG A 23 3.77 -24.62 3.70
C ARG A 23 4.03 -23.35 2.88
N GLN A 24 4.47 -22.26 3.53
CA GLN A 24 4.79 -21.01 2.86
C GLN A 24 6.05 -21.14 2.00
N LEU A 25 7.06 -21.88 2.48
CA LEU A 25 8.26 -22.16 1.70
C LEU A 25 7.93 -22.93 0.42
N ASN A 26 7.10 -23.97 0.51
CA ASN A 26 6.66 -24.76 -0.64
C ASN A 26 5.80 -23.93 -1.61
N ARG A 27 4.97 -23.02 -1.11
CA ARG A 27 4.22 -22.06 -1.95
C ARG A 27 5.16 -21.18 -2.77
N LEU A 28 6.19 -20.59 -2.14
CA LEU A 28 7.18 -19.76 -2.85
C LEU A 28 7.95 -20.58 -3.90
N LYS A 29 8.36 -21.80 -3.56
CA LYS A 29 8.99 -22.72 -4.52
C LYS A 29 8.08 -23.05 -5.70
N SER A 30 6.77 -23.26 -5.47
CA SER A 30 5.82 -23.50 -6.57
C SER A 30 5.66 -22.29 -7.50
N TYR A 31 5.83 -21.07 -6.99
CA TYR A 31 5.80 -19.87 -7.84
C TYR A 31 7.01 -19.79 -8.75
N LEU A 32 8.19 -20.12 -8.22
CA LEU A 32 9.42 -20.20 -9.03
C LEU A 32 9.31 -21.31 -10.08
N GLN A 33 8.86 -22.51 -9.69
CA GLN A 33 8.68 -23.62 -10.61
C GLN A 33 7.70 -23.28 -11.74
N ASP A 34 6.51 -22.76 -11.41
CA ASP A 34 5.51 -22.35 -12.41
C ASP A 34 6.04 -21.26 -13.35
N ALA A 35 6.77 -20.27 -12.82
CA ALA A 35 7.37 -19.23 -13.62
C ALA A 35 8.46 -19.78 -14.56
N GLU A 36 9.33 -20.66 -14.08
CA GLU A 36 10.38 -21.31 -14.88
C GLU A 36 9.78 -22.15 -16.02
N GLU A 37 8.78 -22.98 -15.70
CA GLU A 37 8.07 -23.82 -16.68
C GLU A 37 7.37 -22.98 -17.77
N LYS A 38 6.96 -21.74 -17.44
CA LYS A 38 6.37 -20.77 -18.37
C LYS A 38 7.39 -19.83 -19.02
N GLY A 39 8.68 -20.04 -18.82
CA GLY A 39 9.76 -19.34 -19.51
C GLY A 39 10.27 -18.07 -18.84
N ALA A 40 9.89 -17.79 -17.59
CA ALA A 40 10.49 -16.72 -16.81
C ALA A 40 11.98 -17.00 -16.54
N ARG A 41 12.78 -15.95 -16.50
CA ARG A 41 14.19 -16.06 -16.15
C ARG A 41 14.37 -15.84 -14.64
N ILE A 42 14.91 -16.83 -13.96
CA ILE A 42 15.09 -16.83 -12.51
C ILE A 42 16.57 -16.64 -12.16
N VAL A 43 16.84 -15.70 -11.26
CA VAL A 43 18.20 -15.40 -10.78
C VAL A 43 18.20 -15.39 -9.25
N ALA A 44 18.63 -16.50 -8.66
CA ALA A 44 18.86 -16.58 -7.22
C ALA A 44 20.14 -15.83 -6.86
N ILE A 45 20.05 -14.87 -5.93
CA ILE A 45 21.19 -14.11 -5.43
C ILE A 45 21.84 -14.92 -4.30
N ASN A 46 22.69 -15.88 -4.69
CA ASN A 46 23.40 -16.80 -3.78
C ASN A 46 24.92 -16.78 -4.04
N PRO A 47 25.62 -15.69 -3.68
CA PRO A 47 27.04 -15.52 -4.02
C PRO A 47 27.98 -16.53 -3.33
N ALA A 48 27.60 -17.05 -2.16
CA ALA A 48 28.36 -18.07 -1.45
C ALA A 48 28.01 -19.51 -1.87
N ASN A 49 27.09 -19.68 -2.84
CA ASN A 49 26.59 -20.96 -3.33
C ASN A 49 26.15 -21.90 -2.19
N GLU A 50 25.45 -21.34 -1.20
CA GLU A 50 24.98 -22.09 -0.03
C GLU A 50 23.80 -22.99 -0.40
N ASP A 51 23.70 -24.13 0.25
CA ASP A 51 22.50 -24.97 0.20
C ASP A 51 21.44 -24.45 1.19
N PHE A 52 20.19 -24.32 0.77
CA PHE A 52 19.08 -23.86 1.61
C PHE A 52 18.09 -24.96 1.98
N SER A 53 18.27 -26.18 1.45
CA SER A 53 17.29 -27.28 1.46
C SER A 53 16.65 -27.56 2.83
N SER A 54 17.44 -27.47 3.90
CA SER A 54 17.03 -27.83 5.27
C SER A 54 17.03 -26.64 6.25
N SER A 55 17.13 -25.40 5.75
CA SER A 55 17.28 -24.19 6.57
C SER A 55 15.96 -23.47 6.89
N GLY A 56 14.91 -23.72 6.10
CA GLY A 56 13.70 -22.89 6.10
C GLY A 56 13.91 -21.49 5.50
N LYS A 57 15.14 -21.12 5.15
CA LYS A 57 15.52 -19.86 4.49
C LYS A 57 15.49 -20.04 2.97
N MET A 58 15.44 -18.91 2.28
CA MET A 58 15.52 -18.87 0.82
C MET A 58 16.30 -17.62 0.42
N PRO A 59 17.24 -17.71 -0.54
CA PRO A 59 17.96 -16.53 -1.01
C PRO A 59 17.01 -15.58 -1.73
N MET A 60 17.31 -14.29 -1.70
CA MET A 60 16.61 -13.31 -2.54
C MET A 60 16.71 -13.77 -3.99
N THR A 61 15.57 -13.89 -4.66
CA THR A 61 15.50 -14.42 -6.02
C THR A 61 14.77 -13.43 -6.92
N MET A 62 15.46 -12.95 -7.94
CA MET A 62 14.90 -12.06 -8.93
C MET A 62 14.25 -12.88 -10.05
N VAL A 63 13.05 -12.49 -10.46
CA VAL A 63 12.29 -13.15 -11.52
C VAL A 63 12.01 -12.13 -12.61
N PHE A 64 12.43 -12.42 -13.83
CA PHE A 64 12.29 -11.55 -14.99
C PHE A 64 11.38 -12.22 -16.02
N ASP A 65 10.91 -11.42 -16.97
CA ASP A 65 10.16 -11.91 -18.14
C ASP A 65 8.87 -12.65 -17.74
N THR A 66 8.22 -12.16 -16.67
CA THR A 66 6.99 -12.76 -16.13
C THR A 66 5.75 -12.39 -16.94
N THR A 67 4.85 -13.35 -17.11
CA THR A 67 3.54 -13.17 -17.76
C THR A 67 2.41 -13.26 -16.75
N GLU A 68 1.27 -12.65 -17.07
CA GLU A 68 0.14 -12.56 -16.13
C GLU A 68 -0.40 -13.93 -15.71
N ASP A 69 -0.30 -14.97 -16.54
CA ASP A 69 -0.75 -16.31 -16.19
C ASP A 69 0.16 -17.06 -15.21
N MET A 70 1.32 -16.50 -14.84
CA MET A 70 2.22 -17.09 -13.84
C MET A 70 1.69 -16.87 -12.40
N LEU A 71 1.84 -17.88 -11.55
CA LEU A 71 1.35 -17.83 -10.16
C LEU A 71 1.98 -16.70 -9.34
N ILE A 72 3.24 -16.34 -9.64
CA ILE A 72 3.97 -15.27 -8.97
C ILE A 72 3.37 -13.88 -9.24
N GLU A 73 2.70 -13.69 -10.38
CA GLU A 73 2.02 -12.44 -10.79
C GLU A 73 0.59 -12.33 -10.22
N GLN A 74 -0.03 -13.48 -9.93
CA GLN A 74 -1.42 -13.56 -9.49
C GLN A 74 -1.60 -13.45 -7.97
N ASN A 75 -0.53 -13.59 -7.20
CA ASN A 75 -0.59 -13.68 -5.75
C ASN A 75 0.42 -12.76 -5.07
N GLU A 76 0.09 -12.30 -3.88
CA GLU A 76 1.06 -11.62 -3.03
C GLU A 76 2.19 -12.59 -2.65
N ILE A 77 3.43 -12.17 -2.93
CA ILE A 77 4.63 -13.01 -2.76
C ILE A 77 4.84 -13.32 -1.28
N PHE A 78 4.95 -12.30 -0.43
CA PHE A 78 5.18 -12.44 1.01
C PHE A 78 6.39 -13.34 1.36
N GLY A 79 7.50 -13.10 0.66
CA GLY A 79 8.74 -13.88 0.74
C GLY A 79 9.85 -13.25 -0.10
N PRO A 80 11.07 -13.81 -0.12
CA PRO A 80 12.24 -13.19 -0.75
C PRO A 80 12.28 -13.43 -2.27
N LEU A 81 11.17 -13.15 -2.96
CA LEU A 81 11.10 -13.13 -4.43
C LEU A 81 10.80 -11.71 -4.91
N LEU A 82 11.46 -11.29 -5.98
CA LEU A 82 11.28 -9.96 -6.55
C LEU A 82 11.06 -10.06 -8.07
N ILE A 83 9.86 -9.71 -8.53
CA ILE A 83 9.58 -9.57 -9.96
C ILE A 83 10.21 -8.27 -10.44
N VAL A 84 10.91 -8.33 -11.58
CA VAL A 84 11.43 -7.15 -12.27
C VAL A 84 10.79 -7.04 -13.64
N LYS A 85 10.04 -5.95 -13.84
CA LYS A 85 9.38 -5.64 -15.12
C LYS A 85 10.02 -4.40 -15.71
N ALA A 86 10.49 -4.50 -16.94
CA ALA A 86 10.92 -3.35 -17.71
C ALA A 86 9.71 -2.58 -18.23
N TYR A 87 9.87 -1.28 -18.39
CA TYR A 87 8.90 -0.39 -19.03
C TYR A 87 9.67 0.64 -19.85
N ASP A 88 9.06 1.14 -20.93
CA ASP A 88 9.71 2.12 -21.82
C ASP A 88 9.49 3.56 -21.35
N ASN A 89 8.35 3.81 -20.71
CA ASN A 89 7.96 5.13 -20.20
C ASN A 89 7.13 5.01 -18.91
N LEU A 90 7.08 6.11 -18.17
CA LEU A 90 6.48 6.16 -16.84
C LEU A 90 4.98 5.89 -16.87
N GLU A 91 4.30 6.30 -17.94
CA GLU A 91 2.87 6.10 -18.16
C GLU A 91 2.51 4.61 -18.21
N GLN A 92 3.35 3.77 -18.85
CA GLN A 92 3.17 2.31 -18.84
C GLN A 92 3.23 1.74 -17.43
N ALA A 93 4.19 2.18 -16.61
CA ALA A 93 4.32 1.72 -15.23
C ALA A 93 3.12 2.15 -14.36
N VAL A 94 2.65 3.39 -14.53
CA VAL A 94 1.45 3.90 -13.84
C VAL A 94 0.21 3.12 -14.25
N GLN A 95 0.02 2.87 -15.55
CA GLN A 95 -1.09 2.07 -16.06
C GLN A 95 -1.06 0.64 -15.52
N TYR A 96 0.12 0.02 -15.52
CA TYR A 96 0.33 -1.32 -14.97
C TYR A 96 -0.13 -1.45 -13.50
N ILE A 97 0.17 -0.43 -12.68
CA ILE A 97 -0.24 -0.36 -11.29
C ILE A 97 -1.76 -0.16 -11.18
N ASN A 98 -2.33 0.72 -12.00
CA ASN A 98 -3.76 1.05 -11.97
C ASN A 98 -4.67 -0.09 -12.44
N ASP A 99 -4.16 -0.99 -13.28
CA ASP A 99 -4.88 -2.19 -13.74
C ASP A 99 -4.93 -3.30 -12.68
N ARG A 100 -4.35 -3.08 -11.50
CA ARG A 100 -4.24 -4.06 -10.41
C ARG A 100 -4.94 -3.58 -9.13
N PRO A 101 -5.23 -4.50 -8.19
CA PRO A 101 -5.74 -4.13 -6.87
C PRO A 101 -4.85 -3.07 -6.20
N ARG A 102 -5.49 -2.04 -5.63
CA ARG A 102 -4.77 -0.92 -4.99
C ARG A 102 -3.85 -1.43 -3.87
N PRO A 103 -2.53 -1.19 -3.94
CA PRO A 103 -1.60 -1.72 -2.95
C PRO A 103 -1.70 -1.00 -1.61
N LEU A 104 -1.10 -1.59 -0.58
CA LEU A 104 -0.92 -0.93 0.71
C LEU A 104 0.13 0.18 0.62
N ALA A 105 1.25 -0.10 -0.05
CA ALA A 105 2.34 0.85 -0.20
C ALA A 105 2.79 0.96 -1.66
N LEU A 106 3.21 2.16 -2.08
CA LEU A 106 3.85 2.43 -3.36
C LEU A 106 5.18 3.16 -3.14
N TYR A 107 6.23 2.69 -3.82
CA TYR A 107 7.57 3.27 -3.71
C TYR A 107 8.05 3.74 -5.07
N TYR A 108 8.54 4.97 -5.14
CA TYR A 108 9.04 5.57 -6.37
C TYR A 108 10.45 6.12 -6.17
N PHE A 109 11.36 5.84 -7.09
CA PHE A 109 12.76 6.25 -7.02
C PHE A 109 13.11 7.15 -8.21
N ASP A 110 13.14 8.45 -7.97
CA ASP A 110 13.58 9.49 -8.91
C ASP A 110 13.80 10.80 -8.14
N TYR A 111 14.69 11.65 -8.61
CA TYR A 111 14.93 12.99 -8.06
C TYR A 111 14.20 14.10 -8.84
N ASN A 112 13.52 13.77 -9.94
CA ASN A 112 12.65 14.71 -10.64
C ASN A 112 11.28 14.80 -9.94
N GLN A 113 11.00 15.99 -9.39
CA GLN A 113 9.77 16.24 -8.64
C GLN A 113 8.50 16.10 -9.47
N GLU A 114 8.49 16.59 -10.72
CA GLU A 114 7.31 16.51 -11.59
C GLU A 114 6.91 15.06 -11.89
N ARG A 115 7.90 14.18 -12.10
CA ARG A 115 7.65 12.75 -12.29
C ARG A 115 7.19 12.06 -11.01
N ALA A 116 7.74 12.44 -9.87
CA ALA A 116 7.27 11.93 -8.58
C ALA A 116 5.83 12.34 -8.29
N ASP A 117 5.50 13.62 -8.48
CA ASP A 117 4.14 14.14 -8.35
C ASP A 117 3.18 13.45 -9.32
N TYR A 118 3.61 13.23 -10.56
CA TYR A 118 2.83 12.49 -11.55
C TYR A 118 2.46 11.08 -11.04
N VAL A 119 3.44 10.29 -10.59
CA VAL A 119 3.19 8.94 -10.05
C VAL A 119 2.25 8.98 -8.85
N MET A 120 2.49 9.88 -7.89
CA MET A 120 1.71 9.96 -6.66
C MET A 120 0.28 10.45 -6.88
N THR A 121 0.03 11.29 -7.89
CA THR A 121 -1.31 11.81 -8.19
C THR A 121 -2.10 10.94 -9.18
N HIS A 122 -1.43 10.07 -9.93
CA HIS A 122 -2.06 9.19 -10.93
C HIS A 122 -2.15 7.72 -10.51
N THR A 123 -1.78 7.39 -9.27
CA THR A 123 -1.94 6.06 -8.68
C THR A 123 -2.68 6.13 -7.34
N HIS A 124 -3.21 5.01 -6.87
CA HIS A 124 -3.83 4.89 -5.55
C HIS A 124 -3.08 3.85 -4.72
N ALA A 125 -2.63 4.23 -3.53
CA ALA A 125 -2.06 3.34 -2.53
C ALA A 125 -2.49 3.80 -1.13
N GLY A 126 -2.32 2.94 -0.13
CA GLY A 126 -2.54 3.31 1.27
C GLY A 126 -1.55 4.36 1.77
N GLY A 127 -0.28 4.18 1.41
CA GLY A 127 0.81 5.12 1.66
C GLY A 127 1.98 4.89 0.71
N GLY A 128 3.11 5.54 0.94
CA GLY A 128 4.28 5.37 0.09
C GLY A 128 5.47 6.23 0.47
N CYS A 129 6.55 6.04 -0.29
CA CYS A 129 7.79 6.80 -0.16
C CYS A 129 8.30 7.22 -1.54
N ILE A 130 8.99 8.36 -1.57
CA ILE A 130 9.83 8.78 -2.70
C ILE A 130 11.29 8.62 -2.26
N ASN A 131 12.11 7.93 -3.06
CA ASN A 131 13.52 7.64 -2.80
C ASN A 131 13.80 6.86 -1.51
N ASP A 132 12.83 6.09 -1.04
CA ASP A 132 12.96 5.23 0.13
C ASP A 132 11.92 4.10 0.08
N THR A 133 12.02 3.14 0.99
CA THR A 133 10.99 2.12 1.24
C THR A 133 10.75 2.00 2.74
N LEU A 134 9.56 1.54 3.14
CA LEU A 134 9.17 1.23 4.53
C LEU A 134 9.16 2.40 5.53
N SER A 135 9.99 3.42 5.37
CA SER A 135 10.20 4.49 6.37
C SER A 135 8.94 5.29 6.70
N HIS A 136 8.00 5.43 5.76
CA HIS A 136 6.71 6.06 6.02
C HIS A 136 5.95 5.39 7.18
N VAL A 137 6.11 4.08 7.39
CA VAL A 137 5.49 3.36 8.52
C VAL A 137 6.04 3.84 9.87
N ALA A 138 7.29 4.30 9.92
CA ALA A 138 7.93 4.78 11.15
C ALA A 138 7.59 6.24 11.49
N VAL A 139 6.91 6.96 10.60
CA VAL A 139 6.49 8.34 10.85
C VAL A 139 5.16 8.34 11.61
N GLU A 140 5.20 8.55 12.93
CA GLU A 140 4.00 8.44 13.78
C GLU A 140 2.86 9.42 13.42
N ASP A 141 3.20 10.56 12.81
CA ASP A 141 2.26 11.64 12.49
C ASP A 141 1.60 11.49 11.10
N ILE A 142 1.91 10.41 10.36
CA ILE A 142 1.18 10.08 9.13
C ILE A 142 0.20 8.93 9.37
N PRO A 143 -0.99 8.96 8.75
CA PRO A 143 -1.92 7.84 8.80
C PRO A 143 -1.30 6.61 8.13
N PHE A 144 -1.41 5.45 8.78
CA PHE A 144 -1.08 4.16 8.19
C PHE A 144 -2.33 3.30 8.03
N GLY A 145 -2.64 2.93 6.79
CA GLY A 145 -3.84 2.18 6.44
C GLY A 145 -3.92 1.88 4.95
N GLY A 146 -4.85 1.01 4.58
CA GLY A 146 -5.08 0.61 3.19
C GLY A 146 -6.22 1.38 2.52
N ILE A 147 -6.37 1.15 1.22
CA ILE A 147 -7.49 1.66 0.43
C ILE A 147 -8.01 0.59 -0.54
N GLY A 148 -9.30 0.28 -0.44
CA GLY A 148 -9.91 -0.73 -1.30
C GLY A 148 -9.40 -2.14 -0.94
N PRO A 149 -8.85 -2.92 -1.90
CA PRO A 149 -8.35 -4.27 -1.63
C PRO A 149 -7.25 -4.36 -0.56
N SER A 150 -6.45 -3.31 -0.35
CA SER A 150 -5.42 -3.28 0.69
C SER A 150 -5.94 -2.95 2.09
N GLY A 151 -7.20 -2.54 2.24
CA GLY A 151 -7.82 -2.25 3.53
C GLY A 151 -8.75 -1.04 3.53
N MET A 152 -9.25 -0.69 4.72
CA MET A 152 -10.03 0.53 4.97
C MET A 152 -9.71 1.12 6.33
N GLY A 153 -9.86 2.44 6.45
CA GLY A 153 -9.46 3.17 7.65
C GLY A 153 -7.94 3.19 7.83
N HIS A 154 -7.51 3.83 8.90
CA HIS A 154 -6.10 4.06 9.17
C HIS A 154 -5.88 4.29 10.67
N TYR A 155 -4.65 4.13 11.12
CA TYR A 155 -4.23 4.41 12.50
C TYR A 155 -2.85 5.09 12.49
N HIS A 156 -2.10 4.96 13.59
CA HIS A 156 -0.91 5.73 14.01
C HIS A 156 -1.23 7.06 14.69
N GLY A 157 -0.43 7.38 15.71
CA GLY A 157 -0.49 8.64 16.45
C GLY A 157 -1.91 9.12 16.77
N TYR A 158 -2.19 10.36 16.35
CA TYR A 158 -3.48 11.01 16.52
C TYR A 158 -4.61 10.32 15.75
N GLU A 159 -4.33 9.82 14.55
CA GLU A 159 -5.33 9.13 13.72
C GLU A 159 -5.79 7.81 14.37
N GLY A 160 -4.87 7.07 15.01
CA GLY A 160 -5.19 5.91 15.81
C GLY A 160 -6.14 6.24 16.97
N PHE A 161 -5.89 7.35 17.67
CA PHE A 161 -6.82 7.84 18.69
C PHE A 161 -8.21 8.13 18.12
N LEU A 162 -8.30 8.80 16.96
CA LEU A 162 -9.57 9.08 16.29
C LEU A 162 -10.29 7.78 15.88
N THR A 163 -9.58 6.81 15.33
CA THR A 163 -10.12 5.51 14.88
C THR A 163 -10.75 4.73 16.03
N PHE A 164 -10.17 4.80 17.24
CA PHE A 164 -10.73 4.15 18.43
C PHE A 164 -11.64 5.07 19.26
N SER A 165 -11.98 6.25 18.74
CA SER A 165 -12.83 7.24 19.42
C SER A 165 -14.18 7.40 18.74
N LYS A 166 -15.19 7.80 19.52
CA LYS A 166 -16.48 8.26 18.99
C LYS A 166 -16.55 9.79 19.04
N SER A 167 -16.46 10.45 17.89
CA SER A 167 -16.73 11.89 17.77
C SER A 167 -18.20 12.18 18.11
N LYS A 168 -18.43 12.73 19.31
CA LYS A 168 -19.77 13.05 19.83
C LYS A 168 -20.17 14.47 19.45
N GLY A 169 -21.05 14.61 18.47
CA GLY A 169 -21.66 15.90 18.13
C GLY A 169 -22.57 16.38 19.25
N ILE A 170 -22.33 17.59 19.77
CA ILE A 170 -23.16 18.24 20.81
C ILE A 170 -23.53 19.64 20.32
N VAL A 171 -24.82 19.95 20.32
CA VAL A 171 -25.32 21.31 20.09
C VAL A 171 -25.99 21.80 21.36
N GLN A 172 -25.46 22.89 21.92
CA GLN A 172 -26.05 23.56 23.08
C GLN A 172 -26.75 24.84 22.63
N LYS A 173 -28.07 24.93 22.85
CA LYS A 173 -28.83 26.16 22.59
C LYS A 173 -28.83 27.04 23.82
N GLY A 174 -28.63 28.35 23.62
CA GLY A 174 -28.79 29.35 24.68
C GLY A 174 -30.24 29.48 25.14
N LYS A 175 -30.46 30.17 26.26
CA LYS A 175 -31.81 30.46 26.80
C LYS A 175 -32.70 31.16 25.76
N ILE A 176 -32.11 32.05 24.98
CA ILE A 176 -32.74 32.66 23.82
C ILE A 176 -32.52 31.71 22.63
N ASN A 177 -33.58 31.04 22.21
CA ASN A 177 -33.56 30.11 21.09
C ASN A 177 -34.31 30.73 19.89
N PRO A 178 -33.63 31.50 19.02
CA PRO A 178 -34.25 32.12 17.85
C PRO A 178 -34.78 31.09 16.85
N ALA A 179 -34.32 29.83 16.90
CA ALA A 179 -34.88 28.75 16.08
C ALA A 179 -36.36 28.47 16.41
N LYS A 180 -36.88 28.91 17.57
CA LYS A 180 -38.32 28.88 17.86
C LYS A 180 -39.14 29.69 16.87
N LEU A 181 -38.56 30.69 16.19
CA LEU A 181 -39.25 31.45 15.15
C LEU A 181 -39.54 30.62 13.90
N LEU A 182 -38.86 29.48 13.75
CA LEU A 182 -39.08 28.50 12.67
C LEU A 182 -40.07 27.41 13.07
N PHE A 183 -40.67 27.48 14.26
CA PHE A 183 -41.71 26.54 14.68
C PHE A 183 -43.08 26.92 14.09
N PRO A 184 -44.03 25.97 14.06
CA PRO A 184 -45.41 26.26 13.67
C PRO A 184 -46.01 27.48 14.39
N PRO A 185 -46.95 28.20 13.75
CA PRO A 185 -47.63 27.85 12.49
C PRO A 185 -46.79 28.16 11.23
N TRP A 186 -46.94 27.31 10.21
CA TRP A 186 -46.20 27.38 8.95
C TRP A 186 -46.61 28.58 8.06
N ASN A 187 -45.88 28.82 6.97
CA ASN A 187 -46.14 29.88 5.95
C ASN A 187 -45.93 31.35 6.38
N ARG A 188 -45.36 31.60 7.56
CA ARG A 188 -44.89 32.93 7.98
C ARG A 188 -43.75 33.46 7.08
N ARG A 189 -43.57 34.79 7.03
CA ARG A 189 -42.52 35.45 6.21
C ARG A 189 -41.12 34.90 6.50
N ILE A 190 -40.84 34.55 7.76
CA ILE A 190 -39.56 33.97 8.18
C ILE A 190 -39.28 32.61 7.53
N HIS A 191 -40.29 31.75 7.37
CA HIS A 191 -40.14 30.47 6.66
C HIS A 191 -39.81 30.70 5.18
N LYS A 192 -40.51 31.63 4.52
CA LYS A 192 -40.23 31.99 3.12
C LYS A 192 -38.82 32.57 2.94
N MET A 193 -38.37 33.39 3.89
CA MET A 193 -37.02 33.96 3.90
C MET A 193 -35.94 32.89 4.08
N VAL A 194 -36.10 31.98 5.05
CA VAL A 194 -35.16 30.89 5.31
C VAL A 194 -35.11 29.92 4.13
N LEU A 195 -36.25 29.52 3.56
CA LEU A 195 -36.27 28.68 2.36
C LEU A 195 -35.57 29.35 1.18
N LYS A 196 -35.80 30.65 0.95
CA LYS A 196 -35.12 31.40 -0.11
C LYS A 196 -33.59 31.52 0.11
N MET A 197 -33.13 31.54 1.36
CA MET A 197 -31.70 31.55 1.68
C MET A 197 -31.07 30.15 1.60
N ALA A 198 -31.76 29.12 2.06
CA ALA A 198 -31.27 27.73 2.07
C ALA A 198 -31.25 27.10 0.67
N PHE A 199 -32.14 27.54 -0.23
CA PHE A 199 -32.25 27.06 -1.61
C PHE A 199 -31.85 28.13 -2.63
N LYS A 200 -31.04 29.12 -2.23
CA LYS A 200 -30.45 30.04 -3.19
C LYS A 200 -29.42 29.22 -4.00
N PRO A 201 -29.58 29.07 -5.32
CA PRO A 201 -28.46 28.59 -6.12
C PRO A 201 -27.36 29.63 -6.02
N ASP A 202 -26.12 29.17 -5.90
CA ASP A 202 -24.94 30.01 -6.13
C ASP A 202 -24.99 30.63 -7.53
#